data_AF-A0A2G9QA38-F1
#
_entry.id   AF-A0A2G9QA38-F1
#
_cell.length_a   1.000
_cell.length_b   1.000
_cell.length_c   1.000
_cell.angle_alpha   90.00
_cell.angle_beta   90.00
_cell.angle_gamma   90.00
#
_symmetry.space_group_name_H-M   'P 1'
#
loop_
_entity.id
_entity.type
_entity.pdbx_description
1 polymer ?
#
loop_
_entity_poly.entity_id
_entity_poly.type
_entity_poly.pdbx_seq_one_letter_code
_entity_poly.pdbx_strand_id
1 'polypeptide(L)'
;MAETEQVSDNYSNEEEEVESPEAETSRSRRRRYKASNMSFGEMLEMVDILKRADYDGNQGMAKVVKSLNRNFGVRRSKDQLRKRWSDLKLREHEQYKKIQRVLQKSK
;
A
#
# COMPACT_ATOMS: atom_id res chain seq x y z
N MET A 1 7.39 17.23 45.99
CA MET A 1 6.37 17.89 45.15
C MET A 1 7.14 18.60 44.04
N ALA A 2 7.00 18.34 42.74
CA ALA A 2 5.94 17.69 41.98
C ALA A 2 6.54 16.95 40.76
N GLU A 3 5.89 15.87 40.36
CA GLU A 3 5.98 15.22 39.04
C GLU A 3 5.14 16.00 38.02
N THR A 4 5.58 16.02 36.74
CA THR A 4 4.80 15.84 35.49
C THR A 4 5.82 15.84 34.34
N GLU A 5 6.10 14.75 33.63
CA GLU A 5 5.34 14.15 32.52
C GLU A 5 4.95 15.07 31.34
N GLN A 6 5.45 14.65 30.16
CA GLN A 6 4.92 14.82 28.79
C GLN A 6 5.02 16.19 28.09
N VAL A 7 5.67 16.20 26.93
CA VAL A 7 5.04 16.47 25.62
C VAL A 7 5.94 15.91 24.51
N SER A 8 5.39 14.96 23.78
CA SER A 8 5.85 14.40 22.52
C SER A 8 5.59 15.35 21.37
N ASP A 9 6.54 15.55 20.45
CA ASP A 9 6.38 16.15 19.12
C ASP A 9 7.79 16.16 18.46
N ASN A 10 8.08 15.77 17.22
CA ASN A 10 7.38 15.22 16.08
C ASN A 10 8.43 14.41 15.30
N TYR A 11 8.11 13.19 14.88
CA TYR A 11 8.99 12.41 14.00
C TYR A 11 8.96 13.09 12.62
N SER A 12 9.95 13.93 12.34
CA SER A 12 10.17 14.53 11.03
C SER A 12 10.27 13.44 9.97
N ASN A 13 9.20 13.28 9.20
CA ASN A 13 9.23 12.52 7.95
C ASN A 13 9.74 13.49 6.87
N GLU A 14 11.05 13.57 6.79
CA GLU A 14 11.79 14.25 5.73
C GLU A 14 11.49 13.54 4.39
N GLU A 15 10.62 14.18 3.61
CA GLU A 15 10.21 13.75 2.28
C GLU A 15 11.35 14.11 1.31
N GLU A 16 12.20 13.11 1.01
CA GLU A 16 13.23 13.22 -0.01
C GLU A 16 12.57 13.14 -1.40
N GLU A 17 12.43 14.29 -2.05
CA GLU A 17 11.98 14.43 -3.43
C GLU A 17 12.97 13.74 -4.38
N VAL A 18 12.53 12.65 -5.01
CA VAL A 18 13.26 12.06 -6.14
C VAL A 18 12.79 12.72 -7.43
N GLU A 19 13.65 13.62 -7.92
CA GLU A 19 13.64 14.30 -9.22
C GLU A 19 13.33 13.34 -10.39
N SER A 20 12.37 13.70 -11.25
CA SER A 20 11.92 12.90 -12.41
C SER A 20 12.09 13.71 -13.71
N PRO A 21 12.72 13.19 -14.78
CA PRO A 21 12.92 13.95 -16.01
C PRO A 21 11.65 13.97 -16.88
N GLU A 22 11.42 15.12 -17.51
CA GLU A 22 10.25 15.41 -18.35
C GLU A 22 10.24 14.62 -19.67
N ALA A 23 9.04 14.23 -20.11
CA ALA A 23 8.80 13.84 -21.50
C ALA A 23 7.39 14.29 -21.94
N GLU A 24 7.34 15.39 -22.69
CA GLU A 24 6.15 15.84 -23.41
C GLU A 24 5.95 15.01 -24.69
N THR A 25 4.83 14.27 -24.78
CA THR A 25 4.15 14.01 -26.06
C THR A 25 2.64 13.99 -25.88
N SER A 26 1.98 14.73 -26.77
CA SER A 26 0.55 14.99 -26.81
C SER A 26 -0.23 13.76 -27.34
N ARG A 27 -1.09 13.15 -26.51
CA ARG A 27 -2.27 12.35 -26.94
C ARG A 27 -3.14 11.99 -25.73
N SER A 28 -4.36 12.56 -25.68
CA SER A 28 -5.46 12.25 -24.76
C SER A 28 -5.08 12.13 -23.28
N ARG A 29 -5.15 13.26 -22.56
CA ARG A 29 -4.96 13.33 -21.10
C ARG A 29 -6.14 12.70 -20.35
N ARG A 30 -6.41 11.40 -20.56
CA ARG A 30 -6.96 10.58 -19.48
C ARG A 30 -5.85 10.62 -18.44
N ARG A 31 -5.96 11.46 -17.41
CA ARG A 31 -5.13 11.35 -16.20
C ARG A 31 -5.32 9.92 -15.72
N ARG A 32 -4.47 9.01 -16.19
CA ARG A 32 -4.35 7.68 -15.63
C ARG A 32 -3.82 7.98 -14.26
N TYR A 33 -4.72 8.01 -13.28
CA TYR A 33 -4.38 8.05 -11.87
C TYR A 33 -3.23 7.07 -11.71
N LYS A 34 -2.03 7.58 -11.48
CA LYS A 34 -0.83 6.77 -11.34
C LYS A 34 -1.09 5.95 -10.09
N ALA A 35 -1.48 4.69 -10.30
CA ALA A 35 -1.62 3.67 -9.27
C ALA A 35 -0.42 3.80 -8.34
N SER A 36 -0.61 3.79 -7.02
CA SER A 36 0.54 3.84 -6.10
C SER A 36 1.54 2.77 -6.54
N ASN A 37 2.79 3.14 -6.79
CA ASN A 37 3.84 2.27 -7.33
C ASN A 37 4.05 1.05 -6.43
N MET A 38 3.24 0.00 -6.58
CA MET A 38 3.31 -1.24 -5.82
C MET A 38 3.36 -2.39 -6.82
N SER A 39 4.37 -3.23 -6.67
CA SER A 39 4.62 -4.39 -7.50
C SER A 39 3.51 -5.44 -7.34
N PHE A 40 3.40 -6.32 -8.34
CA PHE A 40 2.44 -7.42 -8.31
C PHE A 40 2.66 -8.37 -7.11
N GLY A 41 3.92 -8.60 -6.72
CA GLY A 41 4.27 -9.40 -5.55
C GLY A 41 3.80 -8.76 -4.23
N GLU A 42 4.06 -7.47 -4.04
CA GLU A 42 3.56 -6.73 -2.87
C GLU A 42 2.02 -6.75 -2.80
N MET A 43 1.34 -6.58 -3.95
CA MET A 43 -0.13 -6.64 -4.00
C MET A 43 -0.67 -8.03 -3.68
N LEU A 44 0.00 -9.10 -4.14
CA LEU A 44 -0.36 -10.48 -3.82
C LEU A 44 -0.29 -10.73 -2.31
N GLU A 45 0.84 -10.38 -1.69
CA GLU A 45 1.07 -10.56 -0.26
C GLU A 45 0.01 -9.81 0.57
N MET A 46 -0.26 -8.56 0.18
CA MET A 46 -1.29 -7.75 0.80
C MET A 46 -2.68 -8.41 0.70
N VAL A 47 -3.09 -8.85 -0.50
CA VAL A 47 -4.41 -9.46 -0.71
C VAL A 47 -4.53 -10.81 0.01
N ASP A 48 -3.46 -11.60 0.05
CA ASP A 48 -3.45 -12.89 0.75
C ASP A 48 -3.64 -12.71 2.26
N ILE A 49 -2.86 -11.82 2.88
CA ILE A 49 -2.97 -11.52 4.31
C ILE A 49 -4.36 -10.99 4.65
N LEU A 50 -4.86 -10.03 3.87
CA LEU A 50 -6.16 -9.42 4.12
C LEU A 50 -7.31 -10.40 3.91
N LYS A 51 -7.16 -11.38 3.01
CA LYS A 51 -8.12 -12.50 2.86
C LYS A 51 -8.07 -13.50 4.01
N ARG A 52 -6.89 -13.79 4.55
CA ARG A 52 -6.71 -14.74 5.67
C ARG A 52 -7.13 -14.15 7.00
N ALA A 53 -7.04 -12.84 7.17
CA ALA A 53 -7.25 -12.18 8.46
C ALA A 53 -8.72 -11.90 8.80
N ASP A 54 -9.70 -12.53 8.12
CA ASP A 54 -11.15 -12.27 8.27
C ASP A 54 -11.48 -10.78 8.40
N TYR A 55 -10.80 -9.95 7.62
CA TYR A 55 -11.04 -8.52 7.45
C TYR A 55 -11.44 -7.72 8.71
N ASP A 56 -10.93 -8.07 9.91
CA ASP A 56 -11.10 -7.27 11.12
C ASP A 56 -10.21 -6.02 11.05
N GLY A 57 -10.64 -5.08 10.22
CA GLY A 57 -10.19 -3.71 10.14
C GLY A 57 -8.67 -3.49 10.26
N ASN A 58 -8.33 -2.61 11.22
CA ASN A 58 -7.04 -1.95 11.35
C ASN A 58 -5.87 -2.93 11.58
N GLN A 59 -6.17 -4.13 12.10
CA GLN A 59 -5.17 -5.15 12.40
C GLN A 59 -4.63 -5.82 11.14
N GLY A 60 -5.49 -6.05 10.13
CA GLY A 60 -5.10 -6.59 8.83
C GLY A 60 -4.05 -5.69 8.15
N MET A 61 -4.26 -4.37 8.16
CA MET A 61 -3.31 -3.42 7.60
C MET A 61 -1.97 -3.43 8.33
N ALA A 62 -1.96 -3.56 9.66
CA ALA A 62 -0.73 -3.67 10.42
C ALA A 62 0.09 -4.94 10.06
N LYS A 63 -0.60 -6.06 9.80
CA LYS A 63 0.05 -7.30 9.34
C LYS A 63 0.67 -7.13 7.94
N VAL A 64 -0.04 -6.48 7.02
CA VAL A 64 0.49 -6.17 5.68
C VAL A 64 1.72 -5.28 5.77
N VAL A 65 1.69 -4.20 6.56
CA VAL A 65 2.88 -3.33 6.73
C VAL A 65 4.09 -4.15 7.21
N LYS A 66 3.88 -5.03 8.19
CA LYS A 66 4.95 -5.89 8.73
C LYS A 66 5.47 -6.88 7.70
N SER A 67 4.61 -7.53 6.92
CA SER A 67 5.04 -8.51 5.91
C SER A 67 5.74 -7.85 4.73
N LEU A 68 5.24 -6.71 4.25
CA LEU A 68 5.86 -5.98 3.14
C LEU A 68 7.27 -5.50 3.49
N ASN A 69 7.46 -5.03 4.72
CA ASN A 69 8.78 -4.67 5.22
C ASN A 69 9.68 -5.91 5.29
N ARG A 70 9.20 -7.01 5.87
CA ARG A 70 10.01 -8.22 6.07
C ARG A 70 10.38 -8.96 4.78
N ASN A 71 9.43 -9.06 3.83
CA ASN A 71 9.58 -9.87 2.62
C ASN A 71 10.13 -9.08 1.43
N PHE A 72 9.77 -7.79 1.32
CA PHE A 72 10.15 -6.95 0.18
C PHE A 72 11.07 -5.80 0.56
N GLY A 73 11.33 -5.58 1.86
CA GLY A 73 12.10 -4.42 2.33
C GLY A 73 11.36 -3.09 2.16
N VAL A 74 10.06 -3.12 1.83
CA VAL A 74 9.32 -1.90 1.48
C VAL A 74 8.56 -1.37 2.69
N ARG A 75 8.81 -0.10 3.02
CA ARG A 75 8.04 0.64 4.03
C ARG A 75 6.80 1.26 3.38
N ARG A 76 5.61 0.89 3.87
CA ARG A 76 4.33 1.47 3.47
C ARG A 76 3.54 1.93 4.68
N SER A 77 2.83 3.03 4.56
CA SER A 77 1.89 3.46 5.60
C SER A 77 0.57 2.69 5.50
N LYS A 78 -0.15 2.57 6.61
CA LYS A 78 -1.47 1.91 6.63
C LYS A 78 -2.46 2.59 5.68
N ASP A 79 -2.42 3.91 5.57
CA ASP A 79 -3.35 4.65 4.71
C ASP A 79 -3.04 4.50 3.23
N GLN A 80 -1.76 4.37 2.86
CA GLN A 80 -1.37 3.98 1.50
C GLN A 80 -1.95 2.61 1.14
N LEU A 81 -1.85 1.64 2.04
CA LEU A 81 -2.40 0.30 1.83
C LEU A 81 -3.93 0.31 1.77
N ARG A 82 -4.60 1.08 2.63
CA ARG A 82 -6.06 1.24 2.57
C ARG A 82 -6.52 1.83 1.25
N LYS A 83 -5.86 2.90 0.79
CA LYS A 83 -6.13 3.50 -0.51
C LYS A 83 -5.91 2.49 -1.64
N ARG A 84 -4.78 1.77 -1.61
CA ARG A 84 -4.47 0.76 -2.64
C ARG A 84 -5.47 -0.39 -2.66
N TRP A 85 -5.93 -0.84 -1.49
CA TRP A 85 -6.97 -1.86 -1.38
C TRP A 85 -8.29 -1.41 -2.01
N SER A 86 -8.70 -0.18 -1.71
CA SER A 86 -9.91 0.42 -2.27
C SER A 86 -9.83 0.56 -3.78
N ASP A 87 -8.68 1.05 -4.30
CA ASP A 87 -8.45 1.15 -5.74
C ASP A 87 -8.49 -0.23 -6.41
N LEU A 88 -7.89 -1.25 -5.79
CA LEU A 88 -7.86 -2.62 -6.30
C LEU A 88 -9.27 -3.21 -6.42
N LYS A 89 -10.14 -2.96 -5.43
CA LYS A 89 -11.54 -3.42 -5.45
C LYS A 89 -12.42 -2.65 -6.43
N LEU A 90 -12.30 -1.32 -6.46
CA LEU A 90 -13.28 -0.46 -7.14
C LEU A 90 -12.85 -0.06 -8.56
N ARG A 91 -11.56 0.11 -8.81
CA ARG A 91 -11.02 0.66 -10.06
C ARG A 91 -10.24 -0.36 -10.87
N GLU A 92 -9.51 -1.26 -10.22
CA GLU A 92 -8.57 -2.20 -10.88
C GLU A 92 -9.07 -3.65 -10.84
N HIS A 93 -10.32 -3.85 -11.26
CA HIS A 93 -11.02 -5.13 -11.16
C HIS A 93 -10.27 -6.29 -11.84
N GLU A 94 -9.64 -6.05 -13.00
CA GLU A 94 -8.87 -7.08 -13.71
C GLU A 94 -7.57 -7.47 -13.00
N GLN A 95 -6.88 -6.52 -12.35
CA GLN A 95 -5.71 -6.83 -11.54
C GLN A 95 -6.10 -7.65 -10.31
N TYR A 96 -7.19 -7.27 -9.64
CA TYR A 96 -7.72 -8.02 -8.51
C TYR A 96 -8.08 -9.46 -8.91
N LYS A 97 -8.80 -9.66 -10.03
CA LYS A 97 -9.10 -11.01 -10.55
C LYS A 97 -7.85 -11.82 -10.85
N LYS A 98 -6.81 -11.19 -11.40
CA LYS A 98 -5.53 -11.88 -11.69
C LYS A 98 -4.86 -12.34 -10.40
N ILE A 99 -4.77 -11.47 -9.41
CA ILE A 99 -4.24 -11.76 -8.08
C ILE A 99 -5.02 -12.91 -7.43
N GLN A 100 -6.34 -12.83 -7.41
CA GLN A 100 -7.19 -13.88 -6.84
C GLN A 100 -6.98 -15.24 -7.51
N ARG A 101 -6.85 -15.28 -8.84
CA ARG A 101 -6.55 -16.52 -9.58
C ARG A 101 -5.22 -17.14 -9.17
N VAL A 102 -4.18 -16.32 -8.97
CA VAL A 102 -2.87 -16.80 -8.51
C VAL A 102 -2.97 -17.38 -7.10
N LEU A 103 -3.65 -16.69 -6.19
CA LEU A 103 -3.83 -17.15 -4.80
C LEU A 103 -4.67 -18.42 -4.70
N GLN A 104 -5.65 -18.62 -5.59
CA GLN A 104 -6.44 -19.85 -5.63
C GLN A 104 -5.65 -21.06 -6.12
N LYS A 105 -4.72 -20.87 -7.05
CA LYS A 105 -3.86 -21.94 -7.58
C LYS A 105 -2.71 -22.34 -6.63
N SER A 106 -2.42 -21.49 -5.65
CA SER A 106 -1.32 -21.69 -4.70
C SER A 106 -1.80 -22.23 -3.34
N LYS A 107 -3.07 -22.64 -3.24
CA LYS A 107 -3.66 -23.37 -2.12
C LYS A 107 -3.69 -24.86 -2.43
#